data_AF-A0A8J5K0A1-F1
#
_entry.id   AF-A0A8J5K0A1-F1
#
_cell.length_a   1.000
_cell.length_b   1.000
_cell.length_c   1.000
_cell.angle_alpha   90.00
_cell.angle_beta   90.00
_cell.angle_gamma   90.00
#
_symmetry.space_group_name_H-M   'P 1'
#
loop_
_entity.id
_entity.type
_entity.pdbx_description
1 polymer ?
#
loop_
_entity_poly.entity_id
_entity_poly.type
_entity_poly.pdbx_seq_one_letter_code
_entity_poly.pdbx_strand_id
1 'polypeptide(L)'
;MKISGIELCKRWPRLLMEAEVNPTLVEDEWTVLKSYIYKSKTSLVSRLSWQQINQSYGERCASFLHLVDLLLSIPASSADVERGFSQVKLVKTDWCSRLTDDHMADRIVVHLQTESVGNFNPDKAIARFLTTWDRRVDGYIHTAGCSTVEDLDDNNELNEEHVQEMLVQMQ
;
A
#
# COMPACT_ATOMS: atom_id res chain seq x y z
N MET A 1 -0.61 -30.38 -2.23
CA MET A 1 -0.67 -29.99 -3.65
C MET A 1 0.77 -29.76 -4.13
N LYS A 2 1.35 -30.66 -4.93
CA LYS A 2 2.72 -30.48 -5.47
C LYS A 2 2.61 -29.74 -6.79
N ILE A 3 2.77 -28.43 -6.78
CA ILE A 3 2.86 -27.65 -8.01
C ILE A 3 4.32 -27.70 -8.45
N SER A 4 4.61 -28.40 -9.53
CA SER A 4 5.90 -28.35 -10.20
C SER A 4 6.10 -26.96 -10.80
N GLY A 5 7.29 -26.37 -10.71
CA GLY A 5 7.59 -25.07 -11.33
C GLY A 5 7.25 -25.01 -12.82
N ILE A 6 7.37 -26.14 -13.52
CA ILE A 6 7.02 -26.27 -14.95
C ILE A 6 5.51 -26.19 -15.17
N GLU A 7 4.70 -26.69 -14.23
CA GLU A 7 3.24 -26.62 -14.29
C GLU A 7 2.74 -25.20 -14.01
N LEU A 8 3.44 -24.43 -13.16
CA LEU A 8 3.22 -22.99 -13.00
C LEU A 8 3.45 -22.24 -14.31
N CYS A 9 4.55 -22.55 -15.01
CA CYS A 9 4.89 -21.94 -16.30
C CYS A 9 3.83 -22.18 -17.39
N LYS A 10 3.20 -23.35 -17.39
CA LYS A 10 2.12 -23.66 -18.34
C LYS A 10 0.80 -23.00 -17.99
N ARG A 11 0.50 -22.85 -16.70
CA ARG A 11 -0.81 -22.39 -16.23
C ARG A 11 -0.95 -20.87 -16.24
N TRP A 12 0.12 -20.12 -15.97
CA TRP A 12 0.07 -18.66 -15.84
C TRP A 12 1.14 -17.94 -16.68
N PRO A 13 1.10 -18.07 -18.02
CA PRO A 13 2.12 -17.48 -18.88
C PRO A 13 2.15 -15.94 -18.82
N ARG A 14 1.00 -15.29 -18.65
CA ARG A 14 0.94 -13.81 -18.59
C ARG A 14 1.60 -13.24 -17.34
N LEU A 15 1.32 -13.84 -16.17
CA LEU A 15 1.91 -13.40 -14.90
C LEU A 15 3.44 -13.55 -14.91
N LEU A 16 3.95 -14.58 -15.57
CA LEU A 16 5.39 -14.82 -15.66
C LEU A 16 6.08 -13.89 -16.65
N MET A 17 5.43 -13.53 -17.76
CA MET A 17 5.93 -12.51 -18.67
C MET A 17 5.99 -11.14 -17.99
N GLU A 18 4.99 -10.80 -17.18
CA GLU A 18 4.93 -9.53 -16.45
C GLU A 18 5.96 -9.47 -15.31
N ALA A 19 6.28 -10.61 -14.70
CA ALA A 19 7.34 -10.74 -13.70
C ALA A 19 8.75 -10.94 -14.29
N GLU A 20 8.92 -10.77 -15.61
CA GLU A 20 10.19 -10.95 -16.33
C GLU A 20 10.86 -12.33 -16.11
N VAL A 21 10.06 -13.37 -15.85
CA VAL A 21 10.54 -14.73 -15.60
C VAL A 21 10.72 -15.47 -16.91
N ASN A 22 11.93 -15.95 -17.19
CA ASN A 22 12.18 -16.84 -18.32
C ASN A 22 12.00 -18.32 -17.94
N PRO A 23 10.92 -18.99 -18.38
CA PRO A 23 10.57 -20.33 -17.93
C PRO A 23 11.57 -21.42 -18.37
N THR A 24 12.38 -21.18 -19.40
CA THR A 24 13.39 -22.16 -19.86
C THR A 24 14.65 -22.13 -19.00
N LEU A 25 14.95 -20.99 -18.37
CA LEU A 25 16.16 -20.79 -17.56
C LEU A 25 15.95 -21.16 -16.09
N VAL A 26 14.70 -21.20 -15.61
CA VAL A 26 14.35 -21.46 -14.21
C VAL A 26 14.95 -22.76 -13.67
N GLU A 27 14.94 -23.83 -14.46
CA GLU A 27 15.49 -25.14 -14.02
C GLU A 27 17.01 -25.10 -13.92
N ASP A 28 17.69 -24.48 -14.89
CA ASP A 28 19.14 -24.30 -14.91
C ASP A 28 19.58 -23.40 -13.76
N GLU A 29 18.95 -22.24 -13.58
CA GLU A 29 19.21 -21.32 -12.47
C GLU A 29 19.00 -22.00 -11.12
N TRP A 30 17.96 -22.82 -10.97
CA TRP A 30 17.72 -23.59 -9.75
C TRP A 30 18.83 -24.61 -9.47
N THR A 31 19.31 -25.32 -10.48
CA THR A 31 20.43 -26.28 -10.30
C THR A 31 21.72 -25.57 -9.93
N VAL A 32 22.00 -24.42 -10.56
CA VAL A 32 23.14 -23.57 -10.26
C VAL A 32 23.06 -23.05 -8.82
N LEU A 33 21.91 -22.49 -8.41
CA LEU A 33 21.69 -21.99 -7.05
C LEU A 33 21.88 -23.07 -6.00
N LYS A 34 21.28 -24.26 -6.21
CA LYS A 34 21.51 -25.43 -5.33
C LYS A 34 23.00 -25.73 -5.22
N SER A 35 23.72 -25.76 -6.33
CA SER A 35 25.15 -26.05 -6.30
C SER A 35 25.94 -25.02 -5.47
N TYR A 36 25.61 -23.73 -5.55
CA TYR A 36 26.27 -22.69 -4.76
C TYR A 36 25.94 -22.79 -3.27
N ILE A 37 24.68 -22.98 -2.91
CA ILE A 37 24.23 -23.05 -1.52
C ILE A 37 24.79 -24.31 -0.84
N TYR A 38 24.67 -25.47 -1.49
CA TYR A 38 25.12 -26.74 -0.92
C TYR A 38 26.64 -26.91 -0.93
N LYS A 39 27.39 -26.24 -1.83
CA LYS A 39 28.87 -26.24 -1.79
C LYS A 39 29.44 -25.27 -0.76
N SER A 40 28.81 -24.11 -0.54
CA SER A 40 29.37 -23.06 0.32
C SER A 40 28.89 -23.12 1.77
N LYS A 41 27.66 -23.58 2.02
CA LYS A 41 26.96 -23.35 3.30
C LYS A 41 26.09 -24.53 3.72
N THR A 42 26.56 -25.78 3.52
CA THR A 42 25.79 -27.00 3.78
C THR A 42 25.22 -27.09 5.21
N SER A 43 25.95 -26.61 6.22
CA SER A 43 25.50 -26.58 7.63
C SER A 43 24.63 -25.37 7.99
N LEU A 44 24.60 -24.34 7.15
CA LEU A 44 23.90 -23.08 7.37
C LEU A 44 22.62 -22.93 6.54
N VAL A 45 22.29 -23.92 5.70
CA VAL A 45 21.06 -23.89 4.86
C VAL A 45 19.81 -23.65 5.70
N SER A 46 19.75 -24.20 6.91
CA SER A 46 18.64 -24.00 7.85
C SER A 46 18.58 -22.60 8.47
N ARG A 47 19.64 -21.81 8.38
CA ARG A 47 19.75 -20.45 8.95
C ARG A 47 19.67 -19.35 7.89
N LEU A 48 19.69 -19.69 6.61
CA LEU A 48 19.60 -18.72 5.53
C LEU A 48 18.16 -18.24 5.38
N SER A 49 17.96 -16.92 5.39
CA SER A 49 16.66 -16.33 5.05
C SER A 49 16.54 -16.16 3.54
N TRP A 50 15.29 -16.18 3.04
CA TRP A 50 15.01 -15.91 1.62
C TRP A 50 15.60 -14.58 1.16
N GLN A 51 15.48 -13.54 2.00
CA GLN A 51 16.01 -12.21 1.71
C GLN A 51 17.53 -12.22 1.47
N GLN A 52 18.29 -12.98 2.26
CA GLN A 52 19.75 -13.10 2.07
C GLN A 52 20.09 -13.80 0.75
N ILE A 53 19.31 -14.80 0.37
CA ILE A 53 19.50 -15.52 -0.90
C ILE A 53 19.16 -14.60 -2.07
N ASN A 54 18.05 -13.87 -2.00
CA ASN A 54 17.62 -12.96 -3.05
C ASN A 54 18.65 -11.84 -3.28
N GLN A 55 19.19 -11.24 -2.21
CA GLN A 55 20.22 -10.21 -2.31
C GLN A 55 21.57 -10.72 -2.84
N SER A 56 21.95 -11.96 -2.53
CA SER A 56 23.28 -12.49 -2.89
C SER A 56 23.35 -13.14 -4.27
N TYR A 57 22.20 -13.56 -4.83
CA TYR A 57 22.14 -14.26 -6.12
C TYR A 57 21.24 -13.56 -7.16
N GLY A 58 20.73 -12.37 -6.86
CA GLY A 58 19.84 -11.56 -7.70
C GLY A 58 20.26 -11.46 -9.17
N GLU A 59 21.54 -11.14 -9.41
CA GLU A 59 22.04 -10.96 -10.79
C GLU A 59 22.26 -12.27 -11.55
N ARG A 60 22.40 -13.40 -10.84
CA ARG A 60 22.85 -14.67 -11.44
C ARG A 60 21.70 -15.66 -11.66
N CYS A 61 20.61 -15.49 -10.92
CA CYS A 61 19.44 -16.37 -10.93
C CYS A 61 18.13 -15.56 -10.86
N ALA A 62 18.04 -14.48 -11.63
CA ALA A 62 16.91 -13.54 -11.58
C ALA A 62 15.56 -14.22 -11.86
N SER A 63 15.49 -15.11 -12.86
CA SER A 63 14.23 -15.76 -13.27
C SER A 63 13.65 -16.63 -12.16
N PHE A 64 14.50 -17.42 -11.50
CA PHE A 64 14.10 -18.26 -10.38
C PHE A 64 13.74 -17.45 -9.13
N LEU A 65 14.51 -16.39 -8.83
CA LEU A 65 14.25 -15.54 -7.66
C LEU A 65 12.93 -14.79 -7.81
N HIS A 66 12.67 -14.18 -8.99
CA HIS A 66 11.39 -13.56 -9.29
C HIS A 66 10.22 -14.54 -9.23
N LEU A 67 10.42 -15.79 -9.66
CA LEU A 67 9.39 -16.83 -9.54
C LEU A 67 9.04 -17.13 -8.06
N VAL A 68 10.04 -17.18 -7.19
CA VAL A 68 9.80 -17.41 -5.76
C VAL A 68 9.19 -16.18 -5.10
N ASP A 69 9.63 -14.96 -5.44
CA ASP A 69 9.00 -13.73 -4.95
C ASP A 69 7.53 -13.65 -5.38
N LEU A 70 7.22 -14.01 -6.63
CA LEU A 70 5.85 -14.13 -7.12
C LEU A 70 5.06 -15.18 -6.31
N LEU A 71 5.64 -16.35 -6.04
CA LEU A 71 4.98 -17.38 -5.24
C LEU A 71 4.72 -16.91 -3.80
N LEU A 72 5.65 -16.15 -3.21
CA LEU A 72 5.53 -15.58 -1.87
C LEU A 72 4.53 -14.41 -1.80
N SER A 73 4.26 -13.73 -2.92
CA SER A 73 3.23 -12.70 -3.02
C SER A 73 1.80 -13.26 -3.08
N ILE A 74 1.64 -14.54 -3.45
CA ILE A 74 0.34 -15.18 -3.49
C ILE A 74 -0.09 -15.52 -2.06
N PRO A 75 -1.28 -15.07 -1.60
CA PRO A 75 -1.75 -15.41 -0.27
C PRO A 75 -1.86 -16.93 -0.11
N ALA A 76 -1.29 -17.44 0.99
CA ALA A 76 -1.15 -18.88 1.22
C ALA A 76 -2.48 -19.60 1.50
N SER A 77 -3.55 -18.85 1.81
CA SER A 77 -4.83 -19.40 2.24
C SER A 77 -6.00 -18.86 1.42
N SER A 78 -6.95 -19.74 1.10
CA SER A 78 -8.24 -19.32 0.56
C SER A 78 -9.02 -18.46 1.56
N ALA A 79 -8.75 -18.57 2.87
CA ALA A 79 -9.42 -17.77 3.89
C ALA A 79 -9.17 -16.26 3.72
N ASP A 80 -7.98 -15.85 3.28
CA ASP A 80 -7.67 -14.45 3.02
C ASP A 80 -8.41 -13.94 1.78
N VAL A 81 -8.52 -14.80 0.77
CA VAL A 81 -9.31 -14.55 -0.44
C VAL A 81 -10.80 -14.46 -0.11
N GLU A 82 -11.32 -15.37 0.73
CA GLU A 82 -12.71 -15.39 1.20
C GLU A 82 -13.06 -14.17 2.07
N ARG A 83 -12.11 -13.71 2.91
CA ARG A 83 -12.24 -12.44 3.63
C ARG A 83 -12.34 -11.26 2.68
N GLY A 84 -11.48 -11.21 1.66
CA GLY A 84 -11.56 -10.19 0.60
C GLY A 84 -12.92 -10.21 -0.11
N PHE A 85 -13.39 -11.38 -0.54
CA PHE A 85 -14.71 -11.52 -1.17
C PHE A 85 -15.86 -11.17 -0.23
N SER A 86 -15.74 -11.43 1.06
CA SER A 86 -16.75 -11.05 2.05
C SER A 86 -16.87 -9.53 2.17
N GLN A 87 -15.75 -8.80 2.16
CA GLN A 87 -15.75 -7.34 2.13
C GLN A 87 -16.33 -6.78 0.83
N VAL A 88 -15.94 -7.36 -0.31
CA VAL A 88 -16.55 -7.01 -1.61
C VAL A 88 -18.05 -7.23 -1.59
N LYS A 89 -18.52 -8.33 -1.01
CA LYS A 89 -19.95 -8.63 -0.86
C LYS A 89 -20.63 -7.55 -0.04
N LEU A 90 -20.07 -7.14 1.10
CA LEU A 90 -20.63 -6.06 1.93
C LEU A 90 -20.73 -4.75 1.16
N VAL A 91 -19.66 -4.32 0.50
CA VAL A 91 -19.66 -3.11 -0.33
C VAL A 91 -20.72 -3.19 -1.43
N LYS A 92 -20.84 -4.34 -2.09
CA LYS A 92 -21.79 -4.57 -3.18
C LYS A 92 -23.25 -4.59 -2.71
N THR A 93 -23.56 -5.26 -1.60
CA THR A 93 -24.94 -5.46 -1.14
C THR A 93 -25.49 -4.31 -0.31
N ASP A 94 -24.65 -3.69 0.52
CA ASP A 94 -25.11 -2.72 1.52
C ASP A 94 -24.93 -1.27 1.01
N TRP A 95 -23.78 -0.97 0.38
CA TRP A 95 -23.39 0.40 0.04
C TRP A 95 -23.60 0.79 -1.43
N CYS A 96 -23.75 -0.19 -2.32
CA CYS A 96 -23.74 0.00 -3.78
C CYS A 96 -24.97 -0.53 -4.52
N SER A 97 -26.11 -0.77 -3.85
CA SER A 97 -27.32 -1.31 -4.51
C SER A 97 -27.88 -0.45 -5.67
N ARG A 98 -27.37 0.76 -5.86
CA ARG A 98 -27.75 1.71 -6.93
C ARG A 98 -26.58 2.19 -7.81
N LEU A 99 -25.38 1.60 -7.69
CA LEU A 99 -24.18 2.12 -8.35
C LEU A 99 -23.80 1.28 -9.58
N THR A 100 -23.34 1.94 -10.65
CA THR A 100 -22.81 1.31 -11.87
C THR A 100 -21.56 0.48 -11.56
N ASP A 101 -21.38 -0.66 -12.24
CA ASP A 101 -20.27 -1.60 -12.00
C ASP A 101 -18.88 -0.94 -12.10
N ASP A 102 -18.71 0.06 -12.96
CA ASP A 102 -17.44 0.78 -13.17
C ASP A 102 -16.92 1.47 -11.89
N HIS A 103 -17.82 1.98 -11.04
CA HIS A 103 -17.44 2.67 -9.79
C HIS A 103 -17.31 1.71 -8.59
N MET A 104 -17.70 0.43 -8.76
CA MET A 104 -17.58 -0.54 -7.67
C MET A 104 -16.13 -0.90 -7.38
N ALA A 105 -15.30 -1.03 -8.42
CA ALA A 105 -13.87 -1.37 -8.25
C ALA A 105 -13.15 -0.31 -7.42
N ASP A 106 -13.31 0.97 -7.75
CA ASP A 106 -12.69 2.08 -7.02
C ASP A 106 -13.12 2.10 -5.55
N ARG A 107 -14.41 1.85 -5.27
CA ARG A 107 -14.90 1.80 -3.88
C ARG A 107 -14.37 0.60 -3.11
N ILE A 108 -14.22 -0.56 -3.74
CA ILE A 108 -13.61 -1.74 -3.12
C ILE A 108 -12.15 -1.43 -2.77
N VAL A 109 -11.41 -0.82 -3.69
CA VAL A 109 -10.02 -0.41 -3.46
C VAL A 109 -9.93 0.55 -2.27
N VAL A 110 -10.75 1.61 -2.25
CA VAL A 110 -10.81 2.55 -1.12
C VAL A 110 -11.15 1.81 0.17
N HIS A 111 -12.14 0.92 0.17
CA HIS A 111 -12.58 0.22 1.37
C HIS A 111 -11.52 -0.75 1.93
N LEU A 112 -10.77 -1.41 1.06
CA LEU A 112 -9.72 -2.37 1.45
C LEU A 112 -8.42 -1.69 1.88
N GLN A 113 -8.10 -0.52 1.29
CA GLN A 113 -6.84 0.19 1.54
C GLN A 113 -6.96 1.25 2.64
N THR A 114 -8.17 1.74 2.91
CA THR A 114 -8.39 2.76 3.94
C THR A 114 -8.49 2.12 5.31
N GLU A 115 -7.92 2.80 6.31
CA GLU A 115 -8.10 2.42 7.70
C GLU A 115 -9.58 2.51 8.11
N SER A 116 -9.93 1.88 9.24
CA SER A 116 -11.30 1.99 9.75
C SER A 116 -11.66 3.45 10.04
N VAL A 117 -12.94 3.80 9.90
CA VAL A 117 -13.44 5.18 10.05
C VAL A 117 -13.00 5.82 11.38
N GLY A 118 -12.85 5.03 12.45
CA GLY A 118 -12.42 5.52 13.76
C GLY A 118 -10.94 5.93 13.85
N ASN A 119 -10.08 5.36 12.99
CA ASN A 119 -8.64 5.67 12.95
C ASN A 119 -8.25 6.52 11.73
N PHE A 120 -9.20 6.79 10.84
CA PHE A 120 -8.95 7.55 9.63
C PHE A 120 -8.58 8.99 9.97
N ASN A 121 -7.38 9.43 9.56
CA ASN A 121 -6.93 10.81 9.69
C ASN A 121 -7.23 11.61 8.40
N PRO A 122 -8.21 12.54 8.42
CA PRO A 122 -8.56 13.34 7.24
C PRO A 122 -7.60 14.54 7.01
N ASP A 123 -6.76 14.92 7.97
CA ASP A 123 -6.00 16.17 7.96
C ASP A 123 -5.05 16.24 6.76
N LYS A 124 -4.46 15.11 6.35
CA LYS A 124 -3.60 15.04 5.16
C LYS A 124 -4.37 15.32 3.88
N ALA A 125 -5.62 14.84 3.78
CA ALA A 125 -6.47 15.08 2.63
C ALA A 125 -6.96 16.53 2.61
N ILE A 126 -7.32 17.08 3.78
CA ILE A 126 -7.72 18.48 3.94
C ILE A 126 -6.56 19.42 3.56
N ALA A 127 -5.35 19.18 4.07
CA ALA A 127 -4.17 19.97 3.71
C ALA A 127 -3.87 19.92 2.21
N ARG A 128 -4.00 18.75 1.57
CA ARG A 128 -3.90 18.63 0.11
C ARG A 128 -5.00 19.38 -0.63
N PHE A 129 -6.23 19.35 -0.13
CA PHE A 129 -7.35 20.07 -0.72
C PHE A 129 -7.13 21.58 -0.64
N LEU A 130 -6.73 22.10 0.51
CA LEU A 130 -6.46 23.53 0.69
C LEU A 130 -5.28 24.00 -0.16
N THR A 131 -4.19 23.24 -0.24
CA THR A 131 -3.03 23.57 -1.10
C THR A 131 -3.28 23.40 -2.60
N THR A 132 -4.25 22.57 -3.00
CA THR A 132 -4.72 22.48 -4.40
C THR A 132 -5.75 23.56 -4.73
N TRP A 133 -6.55 23.97 -3.75
CA TRP A 133 -7.53 25.05 -3.85
C TRP A 133 -6.84 26.39 -4.05
N ASP A 134 -5.82 26.70 -3.26
CA ASP A 134 -5.04 27.94 -3.36
C ASP A 134 -4.43 28.14 -4.76
N ARG A 135 -3.97 27.04 -5.38
CA ARG A 135 -3.46 27.04 -6.77
C ARG A 135 -4.53 27.20 -7.86
N ARG A 136 -5.81 26.96 -7.57
CA ARG A 136 -6.92 27.17 -8.52
C ARG A 136 -7.52 28.57 -8.39
N VAL A 137 -7.27 29.25 -7.27
CA VAL A 137 -7.74 30.61 -6.99
C VAL A 137 -6.91 31.68 -7.73
N ASP A 138 -5.68 31.37 -8.13
CA ASP A 138 -4.79 32.27 -8.86
C ASP A 138 -5.25 32.59 -10.32
N GLY A 139 -6.35 31.98 -10.76
CA GLY A 139 -7.01 32.31 -12.03
C GLY A 139 -8.14 33.35 -11.91
N TYR A 140 -8.61 33.70 -10.71
CA TYR A 140 -9.83 34.53 -10.57
C TYR A 140 -9.91 35.48 -9.37
N ILE A 141 -8.93 35.53 -8.46
CA ILE A 141 -9.02 36.44 -7.30
C ILE A 141 -7.81 37.37 -7.25
N HIS A 142 -8.05 38.60 -7.70
CA HIS A 142 -7.21 39.74 -7.38
C HIS A 142 -7.25 39.93 -5.86
N THR A 143 -6.11 39.69 -5.21
CA THR A 143 -5.66 40.24 -3.91
C THR A 143 -6.75 40.60 -2.88
N ALA A 144 -6.88 39.77 -1.84
CA ALA A 144 -7.12 40.27 -0.49
C ALA A 144 -6.35 39.37 0.49
N GLY A 145 -5.43 39.99 1.23
CA GLY A 145 -4.33 39.36 1.95
C GLY A 145 -4.72 38.21 2.87
N CYS A 146 -3.90 37.16 2.82
CA CYS A 146 -3.70 36.27 3.96
C CYS A 146 -2.19 36.03 4.05
N SER A 147 -1.59 36.61 5.09
CA SER A 147 -0.16 36.53 5.38
C SER A 147 0.25 35.08 5.66
N THR A 148 1.45 34.74 5.19
CA THR A 148 2.17 33.51 5.51
C THR A 148 2.20 33.28 7.02
N VAL A 149 1.66 32.13 7.45
CA VAL A 149 1.81 31.61 8.82
C VAL A 149 3.20 30.99 8.91
N GLU A 150 4.21 31.85 9.06
CA GLU A 150 5.46 31.48 9.70
C GLU A 150 5.36 31.88 11.17
N ASP A 151 5.82 30.96 12.00
CA ASP A 151 6.21 31.12 13.40
C ASP A 151 5.12 31.04 14.48
N LEU A 152 5.07 29.85 15.07
CA LEU A 152 4.72 29.62 16.47
C LEU A 152 5.58 30.53 17.35
N ASP A 153 4.96 31.35 18.21
CA ASP A 153 5.58 31.69 19.48
C ASP A 153 4.52 31.78 20.59
N ASP A 154 4.90 31.19 21.71
CA ASP A 154 4.20 31.09 22.98
C ASP A 154 4.05 32.48 23.63
N ASN A 155 3.12 32.54 24.60
CA ASN A 155 2.92 33.59 25.60
C ASN A 155 1.98 34.74 25.21
N ASN A 156 0.74 34.69 25.70
CA ASN A 156 0.31 35.71 26.65
C ASN A 156 -0.90 35.26 27.48
N GLU A 157 -0.81 35.48 28.79
CA GLU A 157 -1.82 35.21 29.80
C GLU A 157 -3.16 35.90 29.46
N LEU A 158 -4.25 35.13 29.58
CA LEU A 158 -5.61 35.66 29.55
C LEU A 158 -5.86 36.44 30.84
N ASN A 159 -5.74 37.77 30.79
CA ASN A 159 -6.12 38.65 31.89
C ASN A 159 -7.62 38.48 32.22
N GLU A 160 -7.90 37.95 33.40
CA GLU A 160 -9.24 37.66 33.93
C GLU A 160 -10.16 38.90 34.08
N GLU A 161 -9.61 40.12 33.99
CA GLU A 161 -10.41 41.36 33.99
C GLU A 161 -11.33 41.50 32.76
N HIS A 162 -10.92 40.99 31.59
CA HIS A 162 -11.74 41.09 30.36
C HIS A 162 -12.98 40.19 30.41
N VAL A 163 -12.91 39.09 31.17
CA VAL A 163 -14.04 38.16 31.33
C VAL A 163 -15.08 38.73 32.31
N GLN A 164 -14.64 39.52 33.29
CA GLN A 164 -15.56 40.20 34.21
C GLN A 164 -16.31 41.36 33.56
N GLU A 165 -15.68 42.13 32.66
CA GLU A 165 -16.38 43.21 31.94
C GLU A 165 -17.49 42.69 30.99
N MET A 166 -17.31 41.50 30.41
CA MET A 166 -18.34 40.87 29.56
C MET A 166 -19.57 40.37 30.33
N LEU A 167 -19.43 40.00 31.60
CA LEU A 167 -20.55 39.49 32.41
C LEU A 167 -21.46 40.60 32.95
N VAL A 168 -20.94 41.84 33.08
CA VAL A 168 -21.72 42.99 33.57
C VAL A 168 -22.61 43.59 32.47
N GLN A 169 -22.27 43.42 31.18
CA GLN A 169 -23.10 43.93 30.07
C GLN A 169 -24.28 43.02 29.69
N MET A 170 -24.49 41.91 30.41
CA MET A 170 -25.57 40.95 30.15
C MET A 170 -26.66 40.90 31.25
N GLN A 171 -26.75 41.93 32.11
CA GLN A 171 -27.87 42.17 33.03
C GLN A 171 -28.46 43.55 32.82
#